data_AF-A0A533V2R4-F1
#
_entry.id   AF-A0A533V2R4-F1
#
_cell.length_a   1.000
_cell.length_b   1.000
_cell.length_c   1.000
_cell.angle_alpha   90.00
_cell.angle_beta   90.00
_cell.angle_gamma   90.00
#
_symmetry.space_group_name_H-M   'P 1'
#
loop_
_entity.id
_entity.type
_entity.pdbx_description
1 polymer ?
#
loop_
_entity_poly.entity_id
_entity_poly.type
_entity_poly.pdbx_seq_one_letter_code
_entity_poly.pdbx_strand_id
1 'polypeptide(L)'
;MVAKPGDVISTKLASLLSKLNIKPIEAGIVVNYAIADKLVFAEKDLRIDLDEFKNELSRSHNESIALAVESSYFTQESMRLLLSKAFKHALSLAIESNYLSKETAGSIISISAMKANNLAAQLKNKGYAIS
;
A
#
# COMPACT_ATOMS: atom_id res chain seq x y z
N MET A 1 -22.58 -19.56 -16.03
CA MET A 1 -21.97 -20.60 -15.17
C MET A 1 -22.09 -21.92 -15.92
N VAL A 2 -21.02 -22.47 -16.51
CA VAL A 2 -21.15 -23.74 -17.26
C VAL A 2 -20.06 -24.79 -17.05
N ALA A 3 -19.01 -24.50 -16.25
CA ALA A 3 -18.20 -25.51 -15.57
C ALA A 3 -17.28 -24.81 -14.56
N LYS A 4 -17.14 -25.36 -13.35
CA LYS A 4 -16.06 -24.99 -12.43
C LYS A 4 -14.84 -25.89 -12.69
N PRO A 5 -13.62 -25.50 -12.28
CA PRO A 5 -12.46 -26.38 -12.34
C PRO A 5 -12.77 -27.69 -11.59
N GLY A 6 -12.79 -28.82 -12.31
CA GLY A 6 -13.10 -30.14 -11.76
C GLY A 6 -14.45 -30.75 -12.16
N ASP A 7 -15.34 -30.03 -12.86
CA ASP A 7 -16.58 -30.61 -13.37
C ASP A 7 -16.34 -31.47 -14.63
N VAL A 8 -16.95 -32.67 -14.69
CA VAL A 8 -16.88 -33.55 -15.85
C VAL A 8 -17.62 -32.89 -17.03
N ILE A 9 -16.85 -32.48 -18.04
CA ILE A 9 -17.43 -31.87 -19.25
C ILE A 9 -18.17 -32.96 -20.04
N SER A 10 -19.50 -32.84 -20.15
CA SER A 10 -20.31 -33.71 -21.01
C SER A 10 -19.90 -33.58 -22.49
N THR A 11 -19.86 -34.69 -23.22
CA THR A 11 -19.51 -34.76 -24.65
C THR A 11 -20.33 -33.80 -25.53
N LYS A 12 -21.58 -33.53 -25.15
CA LYS A 12 -22.47 -32.58 -25.83
C LYS A 12 -22.03 -31.12 -25.65
N LEU A 13 -21.54 -30.75 -24.47
CA LEU A 13 -21.02 -29.40 -24.19
C LEU A 13 -19.66 -29.18 -24.86
N ALA A 14 -18.77 -30.18 -24.81
CA ALA A 14 -17.47 -30.12 -25.51
C ALA A 14 -17.64 -29.93 -27.03
N SER A 15 -18.59 -30.65 -27.64
CA SER A 15 -18.88 -30.54 -29.08
C SER A 15 -19.41 -29.15 -29.47
N LEU A 16 -20.20 -28.50 -28.61
CA LEU A 16 -20.70 -27.15 -28.85
C LEU A 16 -19.58 -26.11 -28.71
N LEU A 17 -18.70 -26.25 -27.70
CA LEU A 17 -17.54 -25.38 -27.53
C LEU A 17 -16.55 -25.50 -28.69
N SER A 18 -16.30 -26.72 -29.19
CA SER A 18 -15.46 -26.93 -30.37
C SER A 18 -16.05 -26.32 -31.65
N LYS A 19 -17.38 -26.33 -31.82
CA LYS A 19 -18.05 -25.63 -32.94
C LYS A 19 -17.93 -24.10 -32.86
N LEU A 20 -17.75 -23.57 -31.65
CA LEU A 20 -17.49 -22.15 -31.38
C LEU A 20 -15.98 -21.80 -31.49
N ASN A 21 -15.13 -22.70 -32.02
CA ASN A 21 -13.68 -22.58 -32.08
C ASN A 21 -12.96 -22.46 -30.72
N ILE A 22 -13.64 -22.78 -29.61
CA ILE A 22 -13.05 -22.81 -28.28
C ILE A 22 -12.55 -24.25 -28.05
N LYS A 23 -11.23 -24.43 -27.92
CA LYS A 23 -10.61 -25.73 -27.62
C LYS A 23 -10.80 -26.03 -26.13
N PRO A 24 -11.65 -27.00 -25.73
CA PRO A 24 -12.05 -27.18 -24.34
C PRO A 24 -11.02 -27.94 -23.49
N ILE A 25 -10.00 -28.52 -24.11
CA ILE A 25 -8.94 -29.30 -23.45
C ILE A 25 -7.60 -28.85 -24.03
N GLU A 26 -6.78 -28.20 -23.21
CA GLU A 26 -5.38 -27.95 -23.52
C GLU A 26 -4.60 -29.23 -23.18
N ALA A 27 -4.34 -30.07 -24.18
CA ALA A 27 -3.42 -31.21 -24.02
C ALA A 27 -1.97 -30.70 -23.96
N GLY A 28 -1.58 -30.14 -22.82
CA GLY A 28 -0.21 -29.70 -22.53
C GLY A 28 0.53 -30.71 -21.65
N ILE A 29 1.84 -30.81 -21.80
CA ILE A 29 2.71 -31.55 -20.86
C ILE A 29 2.78 -30.71 -19.57
N VAL A 30 2.28 -31.24 -18.46
CA VAL A 30 2.41 -30.59 -17.14
C VAL A 30 3.59 -31.22 -16.42
N VAL A 31 4.52 -30.37 -15.96
CA VAL A 31 5.70 -30.82 -15.21
C VAL A 31 5.36 -30.79 -13.72
N ASN A 32 5.16 -31.96 -13.11
CA ASN A 32 4.79 -32.08 -11.69
C ASN A 32 5.95 -31.76 -10.74
N TYR A 33 7.17 -32.13 -11.11
CA TYR A 33 8.38 -31.84 -10.35
C TYR A 33 9.59 -31.78 -11.28
N ALA A 34 10.57 -30.95 -10.92
CA ALA A 34 11.89 -30.94 -11.53
C ALA A 34 12.95 -31.12 -10.46
N ILE A 35 14.01 -31.86 -10.79
CA ILE A 35 15.17 -32.02 -9.91
C ILE A 35 16.34 -31.32 -10.58
N ALA A 36 16.87 -30.29 -9.93
CA ALA A 36 18.11 -29.64 -10.34
C ALA A 36 18.96 -29.37 -9.09
N ASP A 37 20.27 -29.59 -9.17
CA ASP A 37 21.22 -29.34 -8.08
C ASP A 37 20.84 -29.95 -6.72
N LYS A 38 20.25 -31.16 -6.74
CA LYS A 38 19.70 -31.88 -5.56
C LYS A 38 18.52 -31.19 -4.87
N LEU A 39 17.95 -30.14 -5.48
CA LEU A 39 16.71 -29.50 -5.05
C LEU A 39 15.54 -30.07 -5.84
N VAL A 40 14.43 -30.32 -5.16
CA VAL A 40 13.17 -30.73 -5.76
C VAL A 40 12.30 -29.48 -5.89
N PHE A 41 12.01 -29.07 -7.12
CA PHE A 41 11.13 -27.96 -7.42
C PHE A 41 9.72 -28.51 -7.67
N ALA A 42 8.74 -28.05 -6.89
CA ALA A 42 7.34 -28.39 -7.12
C ALA A 42 6.79 -27.58 -8.29
N GLU A 43 5.69 -28.01 -8.93
CA GLU A 43 5.05 -27.31 -10.06
C GLU A 43 4.91 -25.79 -9.84
N LYS A 44 4.56 -25.37 -8.61
CA LYS A 44 4.42 -23.95 -8.23
C LYS A 44 5.73 -23.16 -8.29
N ASP A 45 6.86 -23.80 -7.99
CA ASP A 45 8.19 -23.17 -7.98
C ASP A 45 8.73 -23.03 -9.42
N LEU A 46 8.23 -23.86 -10.35
CA LEU A 46 8.52 -23.74 -11.79
C LEU A 46 7.70 -22.63 -12.47
N ARG A 47 6.57 -22.23 -11.88
CA ARG A 47 5.74 -21.12 -12.37
C ARG A 47 6.27 -19.81 -11.82
N ILE A 48 7.29 -19.26 -12.47
CA ILE A 48 7.87 -17.98 -12.08
C ILE A 48 7.00 -16.84 -12.63
N ASP A 49 6.33 -16.13 -11.74
CA ASP A 49 5.72 -14.84 -12.03
C ASP A 49 6.72 -13.71 -11.70
N LEU A 50 7.27 -13.09 -12.74
CA LEU A 50 8.26 -12.02 -12.60
C LEU A 50 7.66 -10.73 -12.03
N ASP A 51 6.37 -10.48 -12.29
CA ASP A 51 5.70 -9.28 -11.82
C ASP A 51 5.39 -9.40 -10.32
N GLU A 52 4.94 -10.59 -9.87
CA GLU A 52 4.76 -10.88 -8.45
C GLU A 52 6.06 -10.71 -7.67
N PHE A 53 7.16 -11.31 -8.15
CA PHE A 53 8.46 -11.23 -7.48
C PHE A 53 8.97 -9.79 -7.36
N LYS A 54 8.83 -8.99 -8.42
CA LYS A 54 9.22 -7.57 -8.39
C LYS A 54 8.42 -6.77 -7.36
N ASN A 55 7.12 -7.05 -7.27
CA ASN A 55 6.24 -6.41 -6.29
C ASN A 55 6.61 -6.83 -4.87
N GLU A 56 6.87 -8.12 -4.63
CA GLU A 56 7.28 -8.65 -3.34
C GLU A 56 8.62 -8.06 -2.88
N LEU A 57 9.60 -7.95 -3.78
CA LEU A 57 10.88 -7.34 -3.49
C LEU A 57 10.74 -5.86 -3.10
N SER A 58 9.95 -5.11 -3.88
CA SER A 58 9.70 -3.69 -3.61
C SER A 58 8.97 -3.50 -2.28
N ARG A 59 8.00 -4.36 -1.99
CA ARG A 59 7.26 -4.38 -0.73
C ARG A 59 8.17 -4.67 0.46
N SER A 60 8.97 -5.72 0.37
CA SER A 60 9.90 -6.13 1.44
C SER A 60 10.92 -5.04 1.76
N HIS A 61 11.43 -4.34 0.72
CA HIS A 61 12.31 -3.19 0.92
C HIS A 61 11.61 -2.06 1.69
N ASN A 62 10.40 -1.68 1.30
CA ASN A 62 9.63 -0.64 1.98
C ASN A 62 9.29 -1.03 3.42
N GLU A 63 8.91 -2.29 3.66
CA GLU A 63 8.65 -2.81 5.01
C GLU A 63 9.90 -2.76 5.89
N SER A 64 11.07 -3.11 5.35
CA SER A 64 12.35 -3.01 6.06
C SER A 64 12.68 -1.56 6.44
N ILE A 65 12.48 -0.60 5.54
CA ILE A 65 12.72 0.82 5.81
C ILE A 65 11.73 1.33 6.87
N ALA A 66 10.45 0.98 6.75
CA ALA A 66 9.44 1.36 7.74
C ALA A 66 9.79 0.82 9.13
N LEU A 67 10.18 -0.46 9.22
CA LEU A 67 10.60 -1.08 10.47
C LEU A 67 11.83 -0.37 11.07
N ALA A 68 12.82 -0.04 10.25
CA ALA A 68 14.01 0.70 10.70
C ALA A 68 13.64 2.09 11.25
N VAL A 69 12.75 2.82 10.55
CA VAL A 69 12.30 4.15 10.97
C VAL A 69 11.47 4.09 12.26
N GLU A 70 10.57 3.13 12.41
CA GLU A 70 9.77 2.99 13.64
C GLU A 70 10.61 2.50 14.82
N SER A 71 11.60 1.65 14.57
CA SER A 71 12.54 1.19 15.60
C SER A 71 13.63 2.20 15.93
N SER A 72 13.63 3.39 15.29
CA SER A 72 14.70 4.40 15.42
C SER A 72 16.10 3.87 15.14
N TYR A 73 16.19 2.90 14.22
CA TYR A 73 17.45 2.27 13.84
C TYR A 73 18.13 3.05 12.72
N PHE A 74 19.35 3.52 12.96
CA PHE A 74 20.05 4.41 12.04
C PHE A 74 20.81 3.64 10.96
N THR A 75 20.38 3.79 9.71
CA THR A 75 21.08 3.32 8.50
C THR A 75 21.18 4.46 7.48
N GLN A 76 21.99 4.27 6.44
CA GLN A 76 22.15 5.29 5.38
C GLN A 76 20.82 5.60 4.68
N GLU A 77 19.95 4.59 4.54
CA GLU A 77 18.64 4.67 3.90
C GLU A 77 17.58 5.30 4.81
N SER A 78 17.60 4.98 6.10
CA SER A 78 16.60 5.43 7.08
C SER A 78 16.90 6.81 7.70
N MET A 79 18.17 7.25 7.71
CA MET A 79 18.59 8.47 8.42
C MET A 79 17.84 9.74 7.97
N ARG A 80 17.67 9.93 6.65
CA ARG A 80 16.93 11.10 6.13
C ARG A 80 15.46 11.10 6.55
N LEU A 81 14.82 9.92 6.55
CA LEU A 81 13.44 9.77 6.95
C LEU A 81 13.27 10.02 8.45
N LEU A 82 14.17 9.47 9.28
CA LEU A 82 14.20 9.69 10.72
C LEU A 82 14.35 11.17 11.07
N LEU A 83 15.29 11.87 10.42
CA LEU A 83 15.50 13.29 10.68
C LEU A 83 14.29 14.13 10.27
N SER A 84 13.68 13.85 9.11
CA SER A 84 12.46 14.53 8.68
C SER A 84 11.29 14.26 9.63
N LYS A 85 11.13 13.02 10.08
CA LYS A 85 10.10 12.62 11.06
C LYS A 85 10.29 13.37 12.37
N ALA A 86 11.52 13.39 12.91
CA ALA A 86 11.85 14.11 14.14
C ALA A 86 11.56 15.62 14.03
N PHE A 87 11.99 16.25 12.92
CA PHE A 87 11.73 17.67 12.68
C PHE A 87 10.22 17.97 12.63
N LYS A 88 9.44 17.16 11.90
CA LYS A 88 7.98 17.32 11.82
C LYS A 88 7.31 17.16 13.17
N HIS A 89 7.74 16.19 13.99
CA HIS A 89 7.21 16.01 15.34
C HIS A 89 7.53 17.21 16.24
N ALA A 90 8.77 17.72 16.22
CA ALA A 90 9.15 18.90 16.97
C ALA A 90 8.35 20.14 16.54
N LEU A 91 8.18 20.34 15.22
CA LEU A 91 7.40 21.44 14.68
C LEU A 91 5.93 21.35 15.09
N SER A 92 5.33 20.16 14.99
CA SER A 92 3.95 19.92 15.42
C SER A 92 3.78 20.21 16.90
N LEU A 93 4.71 19.73 17.76
CA LEU A 93 4.66 20.00 19.18
C LEU A 93 4.77 21.50 19.48
N ALA A 94 5.69 22.20 18.84
CA ALA A 94 5.89 23.62 19.03
C ALA A 94 4.68 24.46 18.58
N ILE A 95 4.02 24.08 17.48
CA ILE A 95 2.78 24.73 17.02
C ILE A 95 1.65 24.50 18.02
N GLU A 96 1.45 23.24 18.46
CA GLU A 96 0.39 22.90 19.42
C GLU A 96 0.61 23.55 20.80
N SER A 97 1.87 23.67 21.24
CA SER A 97 2.23 24.38 22.47
C SER A 97 2.27 25.90 22.32
N ASN A 98 1.93 26.43 21.14
CA ASN A 98 1.97 27.86 20.81
C ASN A 98 3.34 28.51 21.05
N TYR A 99 4.42 27.74 20.85
CA TYR A 99 5.79 28.21 21.04
C TYR A 99 6.23 29.03 19.83
N LEU A 100 6.50 30.32 20.05
CA LEU A 100 6.91 31.24 18.99
C LEU A 100 8.41 31.08 18.67
N SER A 101 8.70 30.66 17.46
CA SER A 101 10.03 30.63 16.86
C SER A 101 9.97 31.20 15.44
N LYS A 102 11.12 31.43 14.80
CA LYS A 102 11.17 31.92 13.42
C LYS A 102 10.44 30.96 12.45
N GLU A 103 10.52 29.67 12.75
CA GLU A 103 9.96 28.57 11.96
C GLU A 103 8.46 28.38 12.20
N THR A 104 7.96 28.67 13.41
CA THR A 104 6.55 28.41 13.79
C THR A 104 5.64 29.65 13.77
N ALA A 105 6.21 30.86 13.86
CA ALA A 105 5.43 32.09 14.02
C ALA A 105 4.37 32.27 12.93
N GLY A 106 4.72 32.05 11.66
CA GLY A 106 3.79 32.19 10.54
C GLY A 106 2.61 31.20 10.63
N SER A 107 2.91 29.93 10.92
CA SER A 107 1.88 28.90 11.08
C SER A 107 0.97 29.17 12.28
N ILE A 108 1.54 29.56 13.42
CA ILE A 108 0.77 29.87 14.63
C ILE A 108 -0.19 31.04 14.40
N ILE A 109 0.27 32.12 13.78
CA ILE A 109 -0.56 33.29 13.48
C ILE A 109 -1.70 32.90 12.53
N SER A 110 -1.39 32.16 11.47
CA SER A 110 -2.37 31.69 10.50
C SER A 110 -3.44 30.81 11.15
N ILE A 111 -3.04 29.81 11.94
CA ILE A 111 -3.95 28.92 12.66
C ILE A 111 -4.79 29.70 13.67
N SER A 112 -4.21 30.66 14.38
CA SER A 112 -4.93 31.49 15.35
C SER A 112 -5.99 32.37 14.67
N ALA A 113 -5.65 32.99 13.54
CA ALA A 113 -6.60 33.75 12.74
C ALA A 113 -7.75 32.88 12.23
N MET A 114 -7.44 31.65 11.76
CA MET A 114 -8.47 30.69 11.36
C MET A 114 -9.38 30.29 12.53
N LYS A 115 -8.81 30.01 13.71
CA LYS A 115 -9.57 29.68 14.93
C LYS A 115 -10.49 30.82 15.34
N ALA A 116 -10.00 32.07 15.34
CA ALA A 116 -10.80 33.25 15.66
C ALA A 116 -11.96 33.46 14.66
N ASN A 117 -11.69 33.34 13.36
CA ASN A 117 -12.71 33.45 12.32
C ASN A 117 -13.77 32.33 12.43
N ASN A 118 -13.34 31.10 12.72
CA ASN A 118 -14.26 29.98 12.92
C ASN A 118 -15.15 30.22 14.15
N LEU A 119 -14.58 30.67 15.26
CA LEU A 119 -15.33 31.02 16.46
C LEU A 119 -16.34 32.15 16.19
N ALA A 120 -15.92 33.20 15.49
CA ALA A 120 -16.82 34.30 15.11
C ALA A 120 -17.98 33.82 14.24
N ALA A 121 -17.72 32.93 13.28
CA ALA A 121 -18.76 32.31 12.45
C ALA A 121 -19.73 31.45 13.27
N GLN A 122 -19.23 30.67 14.23
CA GLN A 122 -20.06 29.85 15.13
C GLN A 122 -20.94 30.73 16.04
N LEU A 123 -20.41 31.82 16.59
CA LEU A 123 -21.16 32.77 17.42
C LEU A 123 -22.26 33.47 16.61
N LYS A 124 -21.96 33.88 15.38
CA LYS A 124 -22.94 34.44 14.45
C LYS A 124 -24.08 33.46 14.16
N ASN A 125 -23.76 32.19 13.89
CA ASN A 125 -24.78 31.15 13.66
C ASN A 125 -25.65 30.87 14.89
N LYS A 126 -25.12 31.08 16.10
CA LYS A 126 -25.88 30.97 17.36
C LYS A 126 -26.64 32.24 17.75
N GLY A 127 -26.64 33.27 16.91
CA GLY A 127 -27.41 34.50 17.13
C GLY A 127 -26.72 35.55 18.01
N TYR A 128 -25.46 35.35 18.39
CA TYR A 128 -24.68 36.37 19.10
C TYR A 128 -24.13 37.38 18.07
N ALA A 129 -24.63 38.61 18.12
CA ALA A 129 -24.10 39.72 17.33
C ALA A 129 -22.79 40.20 17.96
N ILE A 130 -21.68 39.99 17.26
CA ILE A 130 -20.38 40.58 17.62
C ILE A 130 -20.39 41.97 16.97
N SER A 131 -20.77 42.99 17.74
CA SER A 131 -20.66 44.41 17.37
C SER A 131 -19.23 44.90 17.51
#